data_AF-A0A655AGC7-F1
#
_entry.id   AF-A0A655AGC7-F1
#
_cell.length_a   1.000
_cell.length_b   1.000
_cell.length_c   1.000
_cell.angle_alpha   90.00
_cell.angle_beta   90.00
_cell.angle_gamma   90.00
#
_symmetry.space_group_name_H-M   'P 1'
#
loop_
_entity.id
_entity.type
_entity.pdbx_description
1 polymer ?
#
loop_
_entity_poly.entity_id
_entity_poly.type
_entity_poly.pdbx_seq_one_letter_code
_entity_poly.pdbx_strand_id
1 'polypeptide(L)' 'MADGEDQQTFAEFFDRRLALHSPEMAAKTIVNGVAKGQARVVVGLEAKAVDVLARIMGSSYQRLVAAGVAKFFPWAK' A
#
# COMPACT_ATOMS: atom_id res chain seq x y z
N MET A 1 6.06 -23.05 14.79
CA MET A 1 4.65 -22.61 14.73
C MET A 1 4.54 -21.32 15.52
N ALA A 2 4.87 -20.20 14.87
CA ALA A 2 4.68 -18.84 15.40
C ALA A 2 3.95 -17.97 14.36
N ASP A 3 3.33 -18.60 13.35
CA ASP A 3 2.74 -17.90 12.21
C ASP A 3 1.32 -17.38 12.48
N GLY A 4 0.62 -17.91 13.50
CA GLY A 4 -0.78 -17.60 13.76
C GLY A 4 -1.01 -16.27 14.49
N GLU A 5 -0.23 -15.98 15.54
CA GLU A 5 -0.34 -14.72 16.29
C GLU A 5 0.16 -13.51 15.49
N ASP A 6 1.20 -13.71 14.67
CA ASP A 6 1.75 -12.68 13.79
C ASP A 6 0.76 -12.31 12.67
N GLN A 7 0.05 -13.30 12.10
CA GLN A 7 -1.01 -13.07 11.12
C GLN A 7 -2.20 -12.28 11.68
N GLN A 8 -2.66 -12.59 12.89
CA GLN A 8 -3.77 -11.87 13.51
C GLN A 8 -3.38 -10.41 13.81
N THR A 9 -2.17 -10.21 14.36
CA THR A 9 -1.64 -8.87 14.65
C THR A 9 -1.48 -8.05 13.36
N PHE A 10 -1.01 -8.69 12.28
CA PHE A 10 -0.91 -8.05 10.97
C PHE A 10 -2.28 -7.70 10.39
N ALA A 11 -3.26 -8.61 10.47
CA ALA A 11 -4.62 -8.38 9.99
C ALA A 11 -5.29 -7.20 10.74
N GLU A 12 -5.19 -7.16 12.07
CA GLU A 12 -5.72 -6.06 12.86
C GLU A 12 -5.03 -4.72 12.56
N PHE A 13 -3.70 -4.73 12.37
CA PHE A 13 -2.96 -3.55 11.95
C PHE A 13 -3.40 -3.09 10.56
N PHE A 14 -3.58 -4.02 9.62
CA PHE A 14 -4.01 -3.73 8.26
C PHE A 14 -5.40 -3.08 8.27
N ASP A 15 -6.36 -3.68 8.96
CA ASP A 15 -7.72 -3.15 9.08
C ASP A 15 -7.76 -1.78 9.77
N ARG A 16 -6.95 -1.57 10.82
CA ARG A 16 -6.97 -0.31 11.58
C ARG A 16 -6.19 0.84 10.94
N ARG A 17 -5.15 0.54 10.15
CA ARG A 17 -4.15 1.54 9.74
C ARG A 17 -3.90 1.62 8.23
N LEU A 18 -4.12 0.53 7.49
CA LEU A 18 -3.79 0.44 6.06
C LEU A 18 -5.02 0.36 5.14
N ALA A 19 -6.15 -0.11 5.64
CA ALA A 19 -7.43 -0.11 4.94
C ALA A 19 -8.04 1.31 4.88
N LEU A 20 -7.31 2.26 4.29
CA LEU A 20 -7.75 3.64 4.09
C LEU A 20 -8.91 3.75 3.08
N HIS A 21 -9.10 2.72 2.24
CA HIS A 21 -10.22 2.57 1.29
C HIS A 21 -10.95 1.26 1.54
N SER A 22 -12.27 1.25 1.34
CA SER A 22 -13.07 0.04 1.51
C SER A 22 -12.71 -1.03 0.45
N PRO A 23 -12.82 -2.32 0.78
CA PRO A 23 -12.54 -3.41 -0.17
C PRO A 23 -13.45 -3.35 -1.40
N GLU A 24 -14.70 -2.88 -1.25
CA GLU A 24 -15.64 -2.71 -2.36
C GLU A 24 -15.17 -1.64 -3.35
N MET A 25 -14.63 -0.53 -2.85
CA MET A 25 -14.05 0.53 -3.69
C MET A 25 -12.85 0.02 -4.49
N ALA A 26 -12.00 -0.80 -3.86
CA ALA A 26 -10.87 -1.44 -4.53
C ALA A 26 -11.35 -2.38 -5.64
N ALA A 27 -12.27 -3.30 -5.32
CA ALA A 27 -12.83 -4.24 -6.28
C ALA A 27 -13.48 -3.53 -7.48
N LYS A 28 -14.29 -2.50 -7.23
CA LYS A 28 -14.92 -1.69 -8.28
C LYS A 28 -13.89 -1.01 -9.18
N THR A 29 -12.82 -0.46 -8.59
CA THR A 29 -11.75 0.21 -9.35
C THR A 29 -11.02 -0.78 -10.25
N ILE A 30 -10.71 -1.98 -9.73
CA ILE A 30 -10.05 -3.05 -10.50
C ILE A 30 -10.92 -3.51 -11.66
N VAL A 31 -12.17 -3.89 -11.40
CA VAL A 31 -13.10 -4.36 -12.44
C VAL A 31 -13.29 -3.32 -13.55
N ASN A 32 -13.43 -2.04 -13.18
CA ASN A 32 -13.54 -0.95 -14.15
C ASN A 32 -12.26 -0.77 -14.97
N GLY A 33 -11.08 -0.95 -14.37
CA GLY A 33 -9.80 -0.87 -15.07
C GLY A 33 -9.64 -2.01 -16.09
N VAL A 34 -9.99 -3.24 -15.68
CA VAL A 34 -10.00 -4.42 -16.56
C VAL A 34 -10.96 -4.22 -17.74
N ALA A 35 -12.19 -3.77 -17.48
CA ALA A 35 -13.18 -3.51 -18.52
C ALA A 35 -12.71 -2.45 -19.54
N LYS A 36 -11.83 -1.53 -19.14
CA LYS A 36 -11.23 -0.50 -19.99
C LYS A 36 -9.93 -0.94 -20.67
N GLY A 37 -9.50 -2.19 -20.50
CA GLY A 37 -8.25 -2.70 -21.05
C GLY A 37 -7.00 -2.04 -20.46
N GLN A 38 -7.07 -1.55 -19.22
CA GLN A 38 -5.91 -0.93 -18.59
C GLN A 38 -4.86 -1.99 -18.23
N ALA A 39 -3.65 -1.84 -18.76
CA ALA A 39 -2.52 -2.71 -18.44
C ALA A 39 -2.09 -2.64 -16.95
N ARG A 40 -2.49 -1.57 -16.24
CA ARG A 40 -2.19 -1.36 -14.83
C ARG A 40 -3.28 -0.52 -14.16
N VAL A 41 -3.72 -0.96 -12.98
CA VAL A 41 -4.70 -0.26 -12.14
C VAL A 41 -4.04 0.10 -10.81
N VAL A 42 -4.12 1.37 -10.42
CA VAL A 42 -3.64 1.87 -9.12
C VAL A 42 -4.86 2.27 -8.29
N VAL A 43 -5.03 1.65 -7.14
CA VAL A 43 -6.21 1.80 -6.27
C VAL A 43 -5.89 2.76 -5.13
N GLY A 44 -6.75 3.77 -4.91
CA GLY A 44 -6.59 4.75 -3.84
C GLY A 44 -5.78 5.99 -4.24
N LEU A 45 -6.05 7.11 -3.57
CA LEU A 45 -5.36 8.39 -3.82
C LEU A 45 -3.91 8.34 -3.35
N GLU A 46 -3.66 7.74 -2.19
CA GLU A 46 -2.32 7.59 -1.63
C GLU A 46 -1.43 6.71 -2.50
N ALA A 47 -1.94 5.59 -3.01
CA ALA A 47 -1.17 4.74 -3.91
C ALA A 47 -0.82 5.46 -5.21
N LYS A 48 -1.71 6.32 -5.71
CA LYS A 48 -1.46 7.15 -6.89
C LYS A 48 -0.42 8.24 -6.61
N ALA A 49 -0.44 8.85 -5.43
CA ALA A 49 0.59 9.80 -5.01
C ALA A 49 1.97 9.15 -4.90
N VAL A 50 2.04 7.97 -4.29
CA VAL A 50 3.27 7.16 -4.21
C VAL A 50 3.75 6.76 -5.61
N ASP A 51 2.85 6.32 -6.50
CA ASP A 51 3.19 5.97 -7.87
C ASP A 51 3.79 7.15 -8.65
N VAL A 52 3.18 8.32 -8.53
CA VAL A 52 3.67 9.56 -9.16
C VAL A 52 5.03 9.95 -8.58
N LEU A 53 5.18 9.90 -7.26
CA LEU A 53 6.43 10.23 -6.60
C LEU A 53 7.56 9.29 -7.02
N ALA A 54 7.29 7.98 -7.13
CA ALA A 54 8.23 6.99 -7.61
C ALA A 54 8.64 7.24 -9.07
N ARG A 55 7.71 7.66 -9.93
CA ARG A 55 8.02 8.01 -11.34
C ARG A 55 8.86 9.29 -11.46
N ILE A 56 8.65 10.27 -10.59
CA ILE A 56 9.38 11.54 -10.61
C ILE A 56 10.78 11.38 -10.00
N MET A 57 10.88 10.72 -8.86
CA MET A 57 12.13 10.63 -8.09
C MET A 57 13.00 9.43 -8.45
N GLY A 58 12.46 8.48 -9.20
CA GLY A 58 13.11 7.20 -9.48
C GLY A 58 13.35 6.40 -8.19
N SER A 59 14.46 5.65 -8.14
CA SER A 59 14.83 4.79 -7.00
C SER A 59 15.11 5.56 -5.70
N SER A 60 15.32 6.88 -5.77
CA SER A 60 15.58 7.73 -4.61
C SER A 60 14.42 7.76 -3.61
N TYR A 61 13.18 7.53 -4.06
CA TYR A 61 12.00 7.44 -3.19
C TYR A 61 12.14 6.33 -2.14
N GLN A 62 12.73 5.18 -2.51
CA GLN A 62 12.89 4.05 -1.59
C GLN A 62 13.72 4.44 -0.36
N ARG A 63 14.75 5.27 -0.53
CA ARG A 63 15.59 5.76 0.58
C ARG A 63 14.83 6.72 1.49
N LEU A 64 14.00 7.59 0.93
CA LEU A 64 13.19 8.54 1.69
C LEU A 64 12.11 7.83 2.51
N VAL A 65 11.42 6.86 1.90
CA VAL A 65 10.45 6.02 2.61
C VAL A 65 11.12 5.20 3.69
N ALA A 66 12.22 4.52 3.38
CA ALA A 66 12.94 3.71 4.36
C ALA A 66 13.40 4.55 5.56
N ALA A 67 13.90 5.77 5.33
CA ALA A 67 14.26 6.70 6.40
C ALA A 67 13.05 7.16 7.23
N GLY A 68 11.91 7.41 6.58
CA GLY A 68 10.65 7.76 7.25
C GLY A 68 10.09 6.61 8.09
N VAL A 69 9.98 5.41 7.50
CA VAL A 69 9.48 4.21 8.17
C VAL A 69 10.38 3.84 9.36
N ALA A 70 11.70 3.87 9.22
CA ALA A 70 12.63 3.61 10.32
C ALA A 70 12.49 4.61 11.49
N LYS A 71 12.03 5.84 11.21
CA LYS A 71 11.82 6.88 12.23
C LYS A 71 10.48 6.76 12.96
N PHE A 72 9.44 6.24 12.29
CA PHE A 72 8.09 6.14 12.86
C PHE A 72 7.72 4.74 13.35
N PHE A 73 8.35 3.69 12.80
CA PHE A 73 8.07 2.29 13.09
C PHE A 73 9.38 1.52 13.34
N PRO A 74 9.96 1.65 14.55
CA PRO A 74 11.29 1.11 14.87
C PRO A 74 11.38 -0.42 14.87
N TRP A 75 10.26 -1.15 14.75
CA TRP A 75 10.22 -2.61 14.63
C TRP A 75 10.42 -3.13 13.20
N ALA A 76 10.38 -2.26 12.19
CA ALA A 76 10.53 -2.63 10.78
C ALA A 76 12.02 -2.79 10.35
N LYS A 77 12.91 -2.96 11.33
CA LYS A 77 14.33 -3.23 11.13
C LYS A 77 14.60 -4.73 11.15
#